data_AF-A0A3M0Z5V3-F1
#
_entry.id   AF-A0A3M0Z5V3-F1
#
_cell.length_a   1.000
_cell.length_b   1.000
_cell.length_c   1.000
_cell.angle_alpha   90.00
_cell.angle_beta   90.00
_cell.angle_gamma   90.00
#
_symmetry.space_group_name_H-M   'P 1'
#
loop_
_entity.id
_entity.type
_entity.pdbx_description
1 polymer ?
#
loop_
_entity_poly.entity_id
_entity_poly.type
_entity_poly.pdbx_seq_one_letter_code
_entity_poly.pdbx_strand_id
1 'polypeptide(L)'
;MKGQKVNHRKSIRLRTRGESPQEIEEKITAEKWMRWAYQGAHSSWFERILFRSSICSRLMGLWLSSPFSRIQIKKMIRRWQLDVSEFAKRPSKFKSFNDFFIRQLQPAARPFPDDIYSLVSPGDGRV
;
A
#
# COMPACT_ATOMS: atom_id res chain seq x y z
N MET A 1 -28.42 -9.86 26.41
CA MET A 1 -27.53 -8.68 26.60
C MET A 1 -27.42 -7.96 25.27
N LYS A 2 -27.74 -6.66 25.23
CA LYS A 2 -27.83 -5.86 24.01
C LYS A 2 -26.47 -5.77 23.31
N GLY A 3 -26.39 -6.28 22.08
CA GLY A 3 -25.21 -6.18 21.22
C GLY A 3 -24.87 -4.72 20.95
N GLN A 4 -23.70 -4.30 21.43
CA GLN A 4 -23.14 -3.00 21.13
C GLN A 4 -22.89 -2.94 19.62
N LYS A 5 -23.71 -2.17 18.89
CA LYS A 5 -23.45 -1.84 17.49
C LYS A 5 -22.16 -1.03 17.45
N VAL A 6 -21.05 -1.71 17.17
CA VAL A 6 -19.76 -1.06 16.91
C VAL A 6 -19.96 -0.11 15.74
N ASN A 7 -19.63 1.16 15.94
CA ASN A 7 -19.80 2.19 14.93
C ASN A 7 -18.64 2.09 13.92
N HIS A 8 -18.92 1.62 12.70
CA HIS A 8 -17.94 1.17 11.69
C HIS A 8 -17.20 2.31 10.95
N ARG A 9 -17.13 3.53 11.52
CA ARG A 9 -16.60 4.74 10.87
C ARG A 9 -15.35 5.34 11.54
N LYS A 10 -14.52 4.55 12.21
CA LYS A 10 -13.26 5.05 12.77
C LYS A 10 -12.10 4.63 11.86
N SER A 11 -11.48 5.61 11.19
CA SER A 11 -10.21 5.44 10.51
C SER A 11 -9.13 4.97 11.49
N ILE A 12 -8.13 4.27 10.97
CA ILE A 12 -7.03 3.76 11.79
C ILE A 12 -6.16 4.94 12.19
N ARG A 13 -6.25 5.31 13.47
CA ARG A 13 -5.45 6.37 14.09
C ARG A 13 -4.28 5.74 14.82
N LEU A 14 -3.09 6.20 14.52
CA LEU A 14 -1.86 5.73 15.12
C LEU A 14 -1.34 6.78 16.07
N ARG A 15 -0.82 6.34 17.21
CA ARG A 15 -0.06 7.20 18.12
C ARG A 15 1.42 6.95 17.92
N THR A 16 2.17 8.00 17.61
CA THR A 16 3.63 7.94 17.60
C THR A 16 4.14 7.67 19.01
N ARG A 17 5.22 6.88 19.13
CA ARG A 17 5.97 6.73 20.39
C ARG A 17 7.05 7.82 20.42
N GLY A 18 6.97 8.74 21.40
CA GLY A 18 7.89 9.86 21.59
C GLY A 18 7.41 10.82 22.70
N GLU A 19 8.20 11.85 23.02
CA GLU A 19 7.93 12.82 24.10
C GLU A 19 6.63 13.61 23.93
N SER A 20 6.16 13.77 22.68
CA SER A 20 4.83 14.32 22.36
C SER A 20 4.05 13.37 21.43
N PRO A 21 3.10 12.55 21.96
CA PRO A 21 2.34 11.62 21.14
C PRO A 21 1.41 12.37 20.17
N GLN A 22 1.59 12.17 18.87
CA GLN A 22 0.72 12.72 17.84
C GLN A 22 -0.18 11.62 17.27
N GLU A 23 -1.46 11.94 17.04
CA GLU A 23 -2.39 11.06 16.33
C GLU A 23 -2.27 11.31 14.83
N ILE A 24 -1.77 10.31 14.10
CA ILE A 24 -1.67 10.35 12.64
C ILE A 24 -2.71 9.39 12.05
N GLU A 25 -3.49 9.88 11.09
CA GLU A 25 -4.41 9.06 10.31
C GLU A 25 -3.67 8.45 9.12
N GLU A 26 -3.41 7.15 9.16
CA GLU A 26 -2.82 6.45 8.04
C GLU A 26 -3.89 6.03 7.05
N LYS A 27 -3.73 6.49 5.81
CA LYS A 27 -4.54 5.99 4.71
C LYS A 27 -4.09 4.56 4.42
N ILE A 28 -5.01 3.60 4.39
CA ILE A 28 -4.68 2.21 4.02
C ILE A 28 -5.37 1.86 2.69
N THR A 29 -4.61 1.29 1.74
CA THR A 29 -5.09 1.06 0.37
C THR A 29 -6.27 0.12 0.31
N ALA A 30 -6.20 -0.96 1.09
CA ALA A 30 -7.17 -2.02 1.10
C ALA A 30 -8.04 -2.01 2.37
N GLU A 31 -8.11 -0.91 3.12
CA GLU A 31 -8.75 -0.90 4.45
C GLU A 31 -10.17 -1.49 4.44
N LYS A 32 -11.00 -1.09 3.47
CA LYS A 32 -12.38 -1.60 3.35
C LYS A 32 -12.43 -3.11 3.11
N TRP A 33 -11.56 -3.61 2.24
CA TRP A 33 -11.44 -5.03 1.92
C TRP A 33 -10.88 -5.83 3.09
N MET A 34 -9.91 -5.27 3.80
CA MET A 34 -9.29 -5.87 4.97
C MET A 34 -10.27 -5.92 6.15
N ARG A 35 -11.05 -4.87 6.37
CA ARG A 35 -12.13 -4.88 7.36
C ARG A 35 -13.21 -5.89 7.01
N TRP A 36 -13.63 -5.96 5.75
CA TRP A 36 -14.56 -6.99 5.31
C TRP A 36 -13.98 -8.39 5.55
N ALA A 37 -12.72 -8.60 5.14
CA ALA A 37 -12.02 -9.88 5.23
C ALA A 37 -11.81 -10.38 6.66
N TYR A 38 -11.44 -9.49 7.58
CA TYR A 38 -11.03 -9.88 8.93
C TYR A 38 -12.06 -9.54 10.02
N GLN A 39 -13.06 -8.69 9.75
CA GLN A 39 -14.04 -8.23 10.74
C GLN A 39 -15.49 -8.57 10.36
N GLY A 40 -15.75 -9.09 9.15
CA GLY A 40 -17.10 -9.47 8.70
C GLY A 40 -17.55 -10.85 9.16
N ALA A 41 -18.81 -10.99 9.60
CA ALA A 41 -19.37 -12.25 10.11
C ALA A 41 -19.67 -13.34 9.04
N HIS A 42 -19.58 -13.00 7.74
CA HIS A 42 -19.94 -13.90 6.61
C HIS A 42 -18.76 -14.17 5.65
N SER A 43 -17.56 -14.08 6.20
CA SER A 43 -16.26 -14.06 5.53
C SER A 43 -15.87 -15.35 4.75
N SER A 44 -16.53 -16.48 4.98
CA SER A 44 -15.82 -17.78 4.89
C SER A 44 -15.45 -18.31 3.49
N TRP A 45 -16.23 -18.06 2.43
CA TRP A 45 -16.00 -18.73 1.14
C TRP A 45 -15.38 -17.83 0.06
N PHE A 46 -15.88 -16.60 -0.10
CA PHE A 46 -15.34 -15.65 -1.07
C PHE A 46 -13.93 -15.19 -0.71
N GLU A 47 -13.61 -15.03 0.58
CA GLU A 47 -12.24 -14.69 1.00
C GLU A 47 -11.27 -15.82 0.72
N ARG A 48 -11.68 -17.08 0.92
CA ARG A 48 -10.83 -18.22 0.56
C ARG A 48 -10.52 -18.20 -0.93
N ILE A 49 -11.48 -17.89 -1.79
CA ILE A 49 -11.24 -17.77 -3.23
C ILE A 49 -10.35 -16.56 -3.53
N LEU A 50 -10.66 -15.38 -3.01
CA LEU A 50 -9.92 -14.16 -3.34
C LEU A 50 -8.48 -14.15 -2.80
N PHE A 51 -8.28 -14.63 -1.56
CA PHE A 51 -6.98 -14.59 -0.86
C PHE A 51 -6.18 -15.89 -0.97
N ARG A 52 -6.80 -17.06 -1.18
CA ARG A 52 -6.06 -18.34 -1.33
C ARG A 52 -5.97 -18.86 -2.77
N SER A 53 -6.68 -18.26 -3.73
CA SER A 53 -6.58 -18.69 -5.13
C SER A 53 -5.38 -18.06 -5.83
N SER A 54 -4.44 -18.92 -6.24
CA SER A 54 -3.33 -18.53 -7.12
C SER A 54 -3.81 -18.06 -8.49
N ILE A 55 -5.00 -18.51 -8.94
CA ILE A 55 -5.59 -18.11 -10.22
C ILE A 55 -6.04 -16.65 -10.18
N CYS A 56 -6.74 -16.23 -9.12
CA CYS A 56 -7.17 -14.85 -8.96
C CYS A 56 -5.97 -13.90 -8.86
N SER A 57 -4.94 -14.28 -8.11
CA SER A 57 -3.69 -13.51 -8.02
C SER A 57 -3.01 -13.36 -9.38
N ARG A 58 -2.91 -14.45 -10.17
CA ARG A 58 -2.33 -14.42 -11.52
C ARG A 58 -3.14 -13.55 -12.48
N LEU A 59 -4.46 -13.67 -12.50
CA LEU A 59 -5.34 -12.84 -13.36
C LEU A 59 -5.19 -11.36 -13.03
N MET A 60 -5.18 -11.01 -11.74
CA MET A 60 -4.92 -9.63 -11.31
C MET A 60 -3.53 -9.16 -11.72
N GLY A 61 -2.51 -10.01 -11.58
CA GLY A 61 -1.15 -9.73 -12.05
C GLY A 61 -1.10 -9.45 -13.55
N LEU A 62 -1.76 -10.28 -14.37
CA LEU A 62 -1.84 -10.08 -15.82
C LEU A 62 -2.55 -8.77 -16.19
N TRP A 63 -3.65 -8.44 -15.49
CA TRP A 63 -4.35 -7.19 -15.69
C TRP A 63 -3.49 -5.97 -15.33
N LEU A 64 -2.78 -6.01 -14.19
CA LEU A 64 -1.87 -4.94 -13.76
C LEU A 64 -0.60 -4.83 -14.60
N SER A 65 -0.22 -5.89 -15.31
CA SER A 65 0.86 -5.88 -16.31
C SER A 65 0.40 -5.35 -17.67
N SER A 66 -0.89 -5.23 -17.92
CA SER A 66 -1.43 -4.74 -19.19
C SER A 66 -1.31 -3.21 -19.34
N PRO A 67 -1.20 -2.67 -20.57
CA PRO A 67 -1.13 -1.23 -20.81
C PRO A 67 -2.35 -0.44 -20.31
N PHE A 68 -3.52 -1.08 -20.23
CA PHE A 68 -4.75 -0.42 -19.76
C PHE A 68 -4.67 -0.04 -18.28
N SER A 69 -3.83 -0.74 -17.50
CA SER A 69 -3.64 -0.47 -16.07
C SER A 69 -2.94 0.86 -15.78
N ARG A 70 -2.31 1.51 -16.79
CA ARG A 70 -1.63 2.81 -16.64
C ARG A 70 -2.53 3.92 -16.08
N ILE A 71 -3.84 3.83 -16.33
CA ILE A 71 -4.83 4.77 -15.81
C ILE A 71 -4.79 4.83 -14.26
N GLN A 72 -4.40 3.74 -13.60
CA GLN A 72 -4.31 3.66 -12.14
C GLN A 72 -3.12 4.41 -11.57
N ILE A 73 -2.05 4.64 -12.34
CA ILE A 73 -0.81 5.30 -11.88
C ILE A 73 -1.13 6.71 -11.37
N LYS A 74 -1.83 7.52 -12.18
CA LYS A 74 -2.22 8.89 -11.79
C LYS A 74 -3.10 8.91 -10.54
N LYS A 75 -4.02 7.94 -10.43
CA LYS A 75 -4.88 7.79 -9.24
C LYS A 75 -4.05 7.44 -8.01
N MET A 76 -3.06 6.56 -8.14
CA MET A 76 -2.16 6.16 -7.06
C MET A 76 -1.32 7.34 -6.57
N ILE A 77 -0.63 8.05 -7.47
CA ILE A 77 0.20 9.22 -7.11
C ILE A 77 -0.63 10.25 -6.32
N ARG A 78 -1.83 10.59 -6.81
CA ARG A 78 -2.70 11.56 -6.13
C ARG A 78 -3.22 11.04 -4.79
N ARG A 79 -3.63 9.76 -4.72
CA ARG A 79 -4.23 9.20 -3.52
C ARG A 79 -3.23 9.09 -2.37
N TRP A 80 -1.98 8.77 -2.70
CA TRP A 80 -0.88 8.50 -1.78
C TRP A 80 0.12 9.63 -1.65
N GLN A 81 -0.10 10.74 -2.36
CA GLN A 81 0.77 11.92 -2.38
C GLN A 81 2.24 11.54 -2.61
N LEU A 82 2.47 10.59 -3.52
CA LEU A 82 3.83 10.13 -3.81
C LEU A 82 4.63 11.28 -4.42
N ASP A 83 5.85 11.49 -3.92
CA ASP A 83 6.75 12.47 -4.51
C ASP A 83 7.30 11.95 -5.84
N VAL A 84 6.86 12.57 -6.93
CA VAL A 84 7.28 12.23 -8.29
C VAL A 84 8.72 12.65 -8.56
N SER A 85 9.27 13.59 -7.78
CA SER A 85 10.64 14.05 -7.91
C SER A 85 11.65 12.95 -7.59
N GLU A 86 11.32 12.03 -6.69
CA GLU A 86 12.17 10.89 -6.33
C GLU A 86 12.27 9.84 -7.44
N PHE A 87 11.40 9.86 -8.45
CA PHE A 87 11.34 8.78 -9.44
C PHE A 87 12.44 8.96 -10.49
N ALA A 88 13.11 7.86 -10.85
CA ALA A 88 14.11 7.88 -11.92
C ALA A 88 13.51 8.16 -13.31
N LYS A 89 12.19 7.93 -13.49
CA LYS A 89 11.46 8.14 -14.75
C LYS A 89 10.14 8.85 -14.49
N ARG A 90 9.72 9.69 -15.43
CA ARG A 90 8.42 10.40 -15.37
C ARG A 90 7.24 9.41 -15.39
N PRO A 91 6.12 9.69 -14.69
CA PRO A 91 4.95 8.81 -14.65
C PRO A 91 4.36 8.42 -16.01
N SER A 92 4.53 9.26 -17.03
CA SER A 92 4.06 8.99 -18.39
C SER A 92 4.85 7.89 -19.10
N LYS A 93 6.06 7.58 -18.65
CA LYS A 93 6.97 6.60 -19.29
C LYS A 93 6.71 5.15 -18.85
N PHE A 94 5.93 4.92 -17.80
CA PHE A 94 5.58 3.57 -17.37
C PHE A 94 4.60 2.91 -18.35
N LYS A 95 4.85 1.64 -18.68
CA LYS A 95 4.09 0.84 -19.64
C LYS A 95 2.85 0.19 -19.02
N SER A 96 2.86 -0.06 -17.71
CA SER A 96 1.76 -0.66 -16.96
C SER A 96 1.81 -0.23 -15.50
N PHE A 97 0.80 -0.58 -14.71
CA PHE A 97 0.79 -0.31 -13.28
C PHE A 97 1.89 -1.09 -12.56
N ASN A 98 2.13 -2.36 -12.93
CA ASN A 98 3.20 -3.15 -12.33
C ASN A 98 4.58 -2.55 -12.61
N ASP A 99 4.83 -2.07 -13.83
CA ASP A 99 6.07 -1.35 -14.20
C ASP A 99 6.27 -0.08 -13.33
N PHE A 100 5.18 0.61 -13.00
CA PHE A 100 5.20 1.72 -12.04
C PHE A 100 5.35 1.27 -10.58
N PHE A 101 4.80 0.12 -10.19
CA PHE A 101 4.85 -0.39 -8.83
C PHE A 101 6.30 -0.71 -8.42
N ILE A 102 7.09 -1.29 -9.34
CA ILE A 102 8.51 -1.58 -9.15
C ILE A 102 9.43 -0.45 -9.61
N ARG A 103 8.92 0.79 -9.71
CA ARG A 103 9.68 1.94 -10.21
C ARG A 103 11.02 2.11 -9.48
N GLN A 104 12.04 2.48 -10.24
CA GLN A 104 13.32 2.88 -9.69
C GLN A 104 13.24 4.30 -9.12
N LEU A 105 13.86 4.51 -7.96
CA LEU A 105 14.08 5.83 -7.38
C LEU A 105 15.43 6.39 -7.82
N GLN A 106 15.60 7.70 -7.69
CA GLN A 106 16.91 8.33 -7.87
C GLN A 106 17.86 7.87 -6.76
N PRO A 107 19.16 7.63 -7.06
CA PRO A 107 20.13 7.23 -6.03
C PRO A 107 20.22 8.22 -4.87
N ALA A 108 20.03 9.52 -5.14
CA ALA A 108 20.05 10.58 -4.14
C ALA A 108 18.84 10.54 -3.17
N ALA A 109 17.75 9.84 -3.50
CA ALA A 109 16.55 9.79 -2.67
C ALA A 109 16.75 8.93 -1.41
N ARG A 110 17.65 7.94 -1.45
CA ARG A 110 17.95 7.01 -0.35
C ARG A 110 19.47 6.79 -0.27
N PRO A 111 20.24 7.73 0.29
CA PRO A 111 21.68 7.57 0.44
C PRO A 111 21.99 6.41 1.41
N PHE A 112 22.97 5.59 1.06
CA PHE A 112 23.51 4.57 1.96
C PHE A 112 24.69 5.14 2.75
N PRO A 113 24.86 4.76 4.02
CA PRO A 113 26.04 5.11 4.80
C PRO A 113 27.27 4.36 4.28
N ASP A 114 28.44 4.99 4.32
CA ASP A 114 29.72 4.38 3.92
C ASP A 114 30.28 3.42 4.99
N ASP A 115 29.74 3.46 6.20
CA ASP A 115 30.17 2.62 7.32
C ASP A 115 29.69 1.17 7.18
N ILE A 116 30.65 0.23 7.17
CA ILE A 116 30.40 -1.20 7.03
C ILE A 116 29.71 -1.84 8.23
N TYR A 117 29.69 -1.18 9.39
CA TYR A 117 29.01 -1.66 10.59
C TYR A 117 27.59 -1.09 10.74
N SER A 118 27.17 -0.21 9.84
CA SER A 118 25.84 0.41 9.89
C SER A 118 24.76 -0.55 9.39
N LEU A 119 23.71 -0.74 10.20
CA LEU A 119 22.50 -1.46 9.80
C LEU A 119 21.51 -0.48 9.17
N VAL A 120 21.10 -0.77 7.94
CA VAL A 120 20.11 0.00 7.19
C VAL A 120 18.78 -0.75 7.11
N SER A 121 17.68 0.00 7.02
CA SER A 121 16.37 -0.61 6.77
C SER A 121 16.36 -1.31 5.40
N PRO A 122 15.81 -2.53 5.30
CA PRO A 122 15.72 -3.23 4.02
C PRO A 122 14.67 -2.62 3.07
N GLY A 123 13.80 -1.73 3.56
CA GLY A 123 12.80 -1.08 2.74
C GLY A 123 12.13 0.12 3.42
N ASP A 124 11.43 0.90 2.60
CA ASP A 124 10.61 2.01 3.05
C ASP A 124 9.31 1.51 3.71
N GLY A 125 9.02 2.00 4.91
CA GLY A 125 7.82 1.63 5.65
C GLY A 125 7.83 2.24 7.04
N ARG A 126 6.77 1.98 7.81
CA ARG A 126 6.70 2.33 9.23
C ARG A 126 6.76 1.06 10.07
N VAL A 127 7.50 1.12 11.18
CA VAL A 127 7.57 0.09 12.23
C VAL A 127 6.45 0.27 13.25
#